data_AF-A0A938SCF8-F1
#
_entry.id   AF-A0A938SCF8-F1
#
_cell.length_a   1.000
_cell.length_b   1.000
_cell.length_c   1.000
_cell.angle_alpha   90.00
_cell.angle_beta   90.00
_cell.angle_gamma   90.00
#
_symmetry.space_group_name_H-M   'P 1'
#
loop_
_entity.id
_entity.type
_entity.pdbx_description
1 polymer ?
#
loop_
_entity_poly.entity_id
_entity_poly.type
_entity_poly.pdbx_seq_one_letter_code
_entity_poly.pdbx_strand_id
1 'polypeptide(L)'
;MRTGHGNEEVRTAMSFWDGETCEYCQGEIVERRVTLHRKVRGRYVLVENVPAGVCRKCGTRYYAANVLKTVAETVRGRRKAKREVSVPVYSI
;
A
#
# COMPACT_ATOMS: atom_id res chain seq x y z
N MET A 1 -48.12 6.61 -18.33
CA MET A 1 -47.06 7.03 -19.29
C MET A 1 -46.39 8.25 -18.66
N ARG A 2 -45.15 8.27 -18.17
CA ARG A 2 -43.93 7.52 -18.46
C ARG A 2 -43.23 7.12 -17.15
N THR A 3 -42.72 5.89 -17.14
CA THR A 3 -41.77 5.31 -16.20
C THR A 3 -40.35 5.78 -16.50
N GLY A 4 -39.44 5.65 -15.52
CA GLY A 4 -37.98 5.63 -15.72
C GLY A 4 -37.27 6.58 -14.75
N HIS A 5 -36.76 6.10 -13.61
CA HIS A 5 -35.39 5.57 -13.46
C HIS A 5 -34.37 6.69 -13.69
N GLY A 6 -33.77 7.29 -12.66
CA GLY A 6 -32.92 6.61 -11.68
C GLY A 6 -31.49 6.61 -12.22
N ASN A 7 -30.61 7.35 -11.56
CA ASN A 7 -29.25 6.94 -11.17
C ASN A 7 -28.47 8.17 -10.70
N GLU A 8 -28.54 8.38 -9.39
CA GLU A 8 -27.56 9.17 -8.64
C GLU A 8 -26.23 8.43 -8.78
N GLU A 9 -25.35 8.95 -9.63
CA GLU A 9 -24.01 8.41 -9.87
C GLU A 9 -23.27 8.32 -8.54
N VAL A 10 -23.13 7.10 -8.05
CA VAL A 10 -22.25 6.75 -6.95
C VAL A 10 -20.84 7.17 -7.37
N ARG A 11 -20.38 8.31 -6.83
CA ARG A 11 -18.99 8.76 -6.91
C ARG A 11 -18.12 7.71 -6.23
N THR A 12 -17.69 6.71 -7.00
CA THR A 12 -16.64 5.79 -6.58
C THR A 12 -15.41 6.66 -6.38
N ALA A 13 -14.98 6.83 -5.13
CA ALA A 13 -13.79 7.59 -4.80
C ALA A 13 -12.61 7.02 -5.59
N MET A 14 -12.11 7.79 -6.56
CA MET A 14 -10.98 7.37 -7.39
C MET A 14 -9.74 7.16 -6.52
N SER A 15 -9.04 6.05 -6.73
CA SER A 15 -7.81 5.74 -6.02
C SER A 15 -6.67 6.59 -6.57
N PHE A 16 -5.62 6.79 -5.76
CA PHE A 16 -4.47 7.60 -6.18
C PHE A 16 -3.75 7.03 -7.43
N TRP A 17 -3.95 5.75 -7.74
CA TRP A 17 -3.29 5.04 -8.83
C TRP A 17 -4.19 4.81 -10.05
N ASP A 18 -5.41 5.37 -10.07
CA ASP A 18 -6.34 5.16 -11.17
C ASP A 18 -5.77 5.73 -12.49
N GLY A 19 -5.69 4.88 -13.51
CA GLY A 19 -5.14 5.23 -14.82
C GLY A 19 -3.61 5.14 -14.93
N GLU A 20 -2.90 4.87 -13.82
CA GLU A 20 -1.45 4.72 -13.82
C GLU A 20 -1.00 3.34 -14.33
N THR A 21 0.18 3.29 -14.96
CA THR A 21 0.74 2.06 -15.54
C THR A 21 2.15 1.77 -15.01
N CYS A 22 2.48 0.49 -14.93
CA CYS A 22 3.76 0.04 -14.41
C CYS A 22 4.93 0.41 -15.33
N GLU A 23 5.92 1.11 -14.80
CA GLU A 23 7.14 1.51 -15.53
C GLU A 23 7.95 0.32 -16.10
N TYR A 24 7.80 -0.88 -15.52
CA TYR A 24 8.57 -2.06 -15.93
C TYR A 24 7.86 -2.94 -16.97
N CYS A 25 6.53 -3.01 -16.97
CA CYS A 25 5.80 -3.97 -17.80
C CYS A 25 4.48 -3.43 -18.39
N GLN A 26 4.22 -2.14 -18.22
CA GLN A 26 3.07 -1.40 -18.72
C GLN A 26 1.71 -1.96 -18.24
N GLY A 27 1.72 -2.86 -17.25
CA GLY A 27 0.52 -3.41 -16.63
C GLY A 27 -0.17 -2.41 -15.71
N GLU A 28 -1.48 -2.57 -15.57
CA GLU A 28 -2.34 -1.77 -14.67
C GLU A 28 -1.84 -1.81 -13.22
N ILE A 29 -1.75 -0.62 -12.61
CA ILE A 29 -1.46 -0.44 -11.19
C ILE A 29 -2.78 -0.31 -10.45
N VAL A 30 -2.94 -1.04 -9.33
CA VAL A 30 -4.12 -0.92 -8.47
C VAL A 30 -3.76 -0.68 -7.02
N GLU A 31 -4.57 0.12 -6.33
CA GLU A 31 -4.37 0.37 -4.91
C GLU A 31 -4.60 -0.92 -4.09
N ARG A 32 -3.64 -1.25 -3.23
CA ARG A 32 -3.72 -2.37 -2.26
C ARG A 32 -3.12 -1.97 -0.92
N ARG A 33 -3.55 -2.68 0.12
CA ARG A 33 -2.91 -2.65 1.44
C ARG A 33 -1.84 -3.74 1.50
N VAL A 34 -0.60 -3.36 1.77
CA VAL A 34 0.54 -4.28 1.81
C VAL A 34 1.28 -4.21 3.15
N THR A 35 2.04 -5.26 3.44
CA THR A 35 3.02 -5.26 4.53
C THR A 35 4.38 -4.84 4.00
N LEU A 36 4.89 -3.71 4.49
CA LEU A 36 6.20 -3.18 4.17
C LEU A 36 7.23 -3.67 5.19
N HIS A 37 8.27 -4.33 4.68
CA HIS A 37 9.40 -4.83 5.47
C HIS A 37 10.53 -3.81 5.39
N ARG A 38 11.03 -3.34 6.54
CA ARG A 38 12.10 -2.34 6.60
C ARG A 38 13.15 -2.76 7.64
N LYS A 39 14.41 -2.47 7.36
CA LYS A 39 15.48 -2.48 8.36
C LYS A 39 15.76 -1.04 8.77
N VAL A 40 15.55 -0.71 10.05
CA VAL A 40 15.76 0.63 10.59
C VAL A 40 16.62 0.53 11.84
N ARG A 41 17.76 1.24 11.85
CA ARG A 41 18.72 1.23 12.98
C ARG A 41 19.06 -0.19 13.45
N GLY A 42 19.31 -1.09 12.50
CA GLY A 42 19.65 -2.49 12.78
C GLY A 42 18.50 -3.41 13.16
N ARG A 43 17.27 -2.90 13.37
CA ARG A 43 16.08 -3.71 13.70
C ARG A 43 15.19 -3.92 12.48
N TYR A 44 14.60 -5.11 12.37
CA TYR A 44 13.57 -5.38 11.36
C TYR A 44 12.21 -4.89 11.87
N VAL A 45 11.50 -4.16 11.02
CA VAL A 45 10.19 -3.59 11.32
C VAL A 45 9.23 -3.97 10.20
N LEU A 46 8.06 -4.46 10.60
CA LEU A 46 6.93 -4.73 9.72
C LEU A 46 5.91 -3.61 9.90
N VAL A 47 5.56 -2.95 8.79
CA VAL A 47 4.50 -1.94 8.78
C VAL A 47 3.35 -2.50 7.96
N GLU A 48 2.27 -2.83 8.63
CA GLU A 48 1.07 -3.43 8.04
C GLU A 48 0.11 -2.36 7.51
N ASN A 49 -0.76 -2.75 6.58
CA ASN A 49 -1.81 -1.91 6.02
C ASN A 49 -1.32 -0.63 5.31
N VAL A 50 -0.09 -0.69 4.76
CA VAL A 50 0.49 0.42 3.99
C VAL A 50 -0.24 0.51 2.64
N PRO A 51 -0.86 1.66 2.31
CA PRO A 51 -1.46 1.84 0.98
C PRO A 51 -0.34 1.92 -0.06
N ALA A 52 -0.46 1.15 -1.13
CA ALA A 52 0.51 1.07 -2.21
C ALA A 52 -0.19 0.80 -3.54
N GLY A 53 0.37 1.34 -4.62
CA GLY A 53 0.01 0.91 -5.97
C GLY A 53 0.73 -0.41 -6.25
N VAL A 54 0.02 -1.43 -6.71
CA VAL A 54 0.61 -2.73 -7.03
C VAL A 54 0.26 -3.08 -8.46
N CYS A 55 1.29 -3.31 -9.29
CA CYS A 55 1.07 -3.80 -10.64
C CYS A 55 0.43 -5.20 -10.59
N ARG A 56 -0.71 -5.37 -11.26
CA ARG A 56 -1.42 -6.67 -11.32
C ARG A 56 -0.63 -7.77 -12.03
N LYS A 57 0.29 -7.40 -12.92
CA LYS A 57 1.05 -8.33 -13.77
C LYS A 57 2.35 -8.80 -13.12
N CYS A 58 3.25 -7.87 -12.76
CA CYS A 58 4.57 -8.21 -12.24
C CYS A 58 4.72 -8.07 -10.72
N GLY A 59 3.74 -7.46 -10.03
CA GLY A 59 3.77 -7.28 -8.59
C GLY A 59 4.64 -6.12 -8.07
N THR A 60 5.24 -5.31 -8.97
CA THR A 60 5.95 -4.08 -8.57
C THR A 60 5.07 -3.21 -7.70
N ARG A 61 5.65 -2.65 -6.63
CA ARG A 61 4.96 -1.83 -5.64
C ARG A 61 5.43 -0.38 -5.71
N TYR A 62 4.47 0.54 -5.76
CA TYR A 62 4.67 1.98 -5.76
C TYR A 62 4.11 2.57 -4.47
N TYR A 63 4.81 3.57 -3.92
CA TYR A 63 4.41 4.23 -2.68
C TYR A 63 4.45 5.74 -2.88
N ALA A 64 3.34 6.41 -2.57
CA ALA A 64 3.31 7.87 -2.59
C ALA A 64 4.22 8.46 -1.49
N ALA A 65 4.76 9.65 -1.75
CA ALA A 65 5.73 10.28 -0.84
C ALA A 65 5.17 10.51 0.57
N ASN A 66 3.90 10.90 0.69
CA ASN A 66 3.20 11.07 1.97
C ASN A 66 3.13 9.75 2.75
N VAL A 67 2.87 8.61 2.08
CA VAL A 67 2.84 7.28 2.70
C VAL A 67 4.20 6.94 3.28
N LEU A 68 5.28 7.12 2.52
CA LEU A 68 6.64 6.85 2.99
C LEU A 68 7.05 7.74 4.16
N LYS A 69 6.62 9.02 4.16
CA LYS A 69 6.83 9.93 5.30
C LYS A 69 6.12 9.42 6.55
N THR A 70 4.85 9.04 6.46
CA THR A 70 4.07 8.50 7.59
C THR A 70 4.69 7.21 8.13
N VAL A 71 5.15 6.32 7.25
CA VAL A 71 5.88 5.10 7.64
C VAL A 71 7.13 5.47 8.44
N ALA A 72 7.97 6.37 7.92
CA ALA A 72 9.20 6.79 8.59
C ALA A 72 8.94 7.41 9.97
N GLU A 73 7.93 8.27 10.10
CA GLU A 73 7.53 8.89 11.36
C GLU A 73 7.00 7.88 12.39
N THR A 74 6.24 6.88 11.92
CA THR A 74 5.72 5.79 12.77
C THR A 74 6.87 4.96 13.34
N VAL A 75 7.85 4.60 12.50
CA VAL A 75 8.97 3.74 12.89
C VAL A 75 10.00 4.47 13.78
N ARG A 76 10.12 5.80 13.68
CA ARG A 76 11.08 6.61 14.46
C ARG A 76 10.77 6.71 15.97
N GLY A 77 9.78 5.98 16.48
CA GLY A 77 9.56 5.82 17.92
C GLY A 77 8.46 6.71 18.50
N ARG A 78 7.67 7.39 17.67
CA ARG A 78 6.48 8.12 18.15
C ARG A 78 5.31 7.22 18.51
N ARG A 79 5.30 5.96 18.03
CA ARG A 79 4.24 4.98 18.31
C ARG A 79 4.83 3.64 18.74
N LYS A 80 4.22 3.03 19.76
CA LYS A 80 4.51 1.64 20.16
C LYS A 80 4.02 0.68 19.06
N ALA A 81 4.71 -0.45 18.90
CA ALA A 81 4.27 -1.50 17.99
C ALA A 81 2.90 -2.03 18.42
N LYS A 82 2.01 -2.28 17.45
CA LYS A 82 0.69 -2.88 17.74
C LYS A 82 0.80 -4.34 18.18
N ARG A 83 1.80 -5.04 17.65
CA ARG A 83 2.14 -6.44 17.95
C ARG A 83 3.58 -6.69 17.53
N GLU A 84 4.19 -7.70 18.12
CA GLU A 84 5.50 -8.21 17.72
C GLU A 84 5.34 -9.62 17.16
N VAL A 85 6.27 -10.05 16.31
CA VAL A 85 6.32 -11.40 15.76
C VAL A 85 7.70 -11.99 15.99
N SER A 86 7.74 -13.27 16.38
CA SER A 86 8.99 -14.02 16.42
C SER A 86 9.32 -14.51 15.02
N VAL A 87 10.54 -14.26 14.57
CA VAL A 87 11.02 -14.67 13.24
C VAL A 87 12.25 -15.56 13.43
N PRO A 88 12.17 -16.87 13.12
CA PRO A 88 13.34 -17.73 13.17
C PRO A 88 14.34 -17.35 12.08
N VAL A 89 15.63 -17.35 12.42
CA VAL A 89 16.74 -17.05 11.52
C VAL A 89 17.60 -18.30 11.39
N TYR A 90 17.80 -18.76 10.16
CA TYR A 90 18.65 -19.91 9.84
C TYR A 90 19.96 -19.42 9.21
N SER A 91 21.07 -20.09 9.50
CA SER A 91 22.37 -19.91 8.85
C SER A 91 22.80 -21.23 8.20
N ILE A 92 23.39 -21.16 7.01
CA ILE A 92 23.95 -22.30 6.27
C ILE A 92 25.47 -22.23 6.24
#